data_AF-A0A2T1LT50-F1
#
_entry.id   AF-A0A2T1LT50-F1
#
_cell.length_a   1.000
_cell.length_b   1.000
_cell.length_c   1.000
_cell.angle_alpha   90.00
_cell.angle_beta   90.00
_cell.angle_gamma   90.00
#
_symmetry.space_group_name_H-M   'P 1'
#
loop_
_entity.id
_entity.type
_entity.pdbx_description
1 polymer ?
#
loop_
_entity_poly.entity_id
_entity_poly.type
_entity_poly.pdbx_seq_one_letter_code
_entity_poly.pdbx_strand_id
1 'polypeptide(L)'
;MRPLQLKQRLEGKILQPTGQSYAQKGVSEPYFLTILQMYFGEITQFGGEFPIPGSKYRYSQDIILIDPASGLHFDIEIDEPYEGKSKQPHHCIDEAQDRQRNQFFLAGNWIIVRFAEEQVVKYPHACCGYLTDVIATLTGINYHHKKLKKQNLPLVKCWTRNDARRMAAWSHREQYLEQTGIFRQTKKRKPK
;
A
#
# COMPACT_ATOMS: atom_id res chain seq x y z
N MET A 1 -2.90 24.18 -7.34
CA MET A 1 -1.98 24.34 -8.51
C MET A 1 -2.60 23.61 -9.69
N ARG A 2 -2.48 24.08 -10.93
CA ARG A 2 -3.06 23.33 -12.07
C ARG A 2 -2.23 22.06 -12.34
N PRO A 3 -2.83 20.89 -12.66
CA PRO A 3 -2.12 19.63 -12.87
C PRO A 3 -0.91 19.73 -13.81
N LEU A 4 -1.06 20.45 -14.92
CA LEU A 4 0.01 20.63 -15.90
C LEU A 4 1.24 21.37 -15.32
N GLN A 5 1.02 22.36 -14.45
CA GLN A 5 2.11 23.09 -13.80
C GLN A 5 2.84 22.20 -12.80
N LEU A 6 2.12 21.30 -12.13
CA LEU A 6 2.73 20.32 -11.22
C LEU A 6 3.57 19.31 -12.00
N LYS A 7 3.05 18.82 -13.14
CA LYS A 7 3.76 17.91 -14.04
C LYS A 7 5.09 18.49 -14.50
N GLN A 8 5.08 19.73 -14.99
CA GLN A 8 6.29 20.45 -15.40
C GLN A 8 7.30 20.63 -14.27
N ARG A 9 6.85 20.79 -13.02
CA ARG A 9 7.75 20.94 -11.87
C ARG A 9 8.44 19.65 -11.48
N LEU A 10 7.77 18.52 -11.68
CA LEU A 10 8.24 17.18 -11.31
C LEU A 10 9.02 16.47 -12.42
N GLU A 11 8.85 16.91 -13.66
CA GLU A 11 9.54 16.34 -14.83
C GLU A 11 11.06 16.24 -14.60
N GLY A 12 11.60 15.02 -14.78
CA GLY A 12 13.01 14.71 -14.56
C GLY A 12 13.48 14.68 -13.10
N LYS A 13 12.59 14.87 -12.11
CA LYS A 13 12.95 14.92 -10.67
C LYS A 13 12.37 13.78 -9.84
N ILE A 14 11.50 12.96 -10.43
CA ILE A 14 10.91 11.82 -9.74
C ILE A 14 11.89 10.66 -9.79
N LEU A 15 12.21 10.11 -8.62
CA LEU A 15 13.03 8.92 -8.49
C LEU A 15 12.38 7.76 -9.24
N GLN A 16 13.14 7.14 -10.14
CA GLN A 16 12.67 6.02 -10.96
C GLN A 16 13.14 4.67 -10.39
N PRO A 17 12.31 3.61 -10.52
CA PRO A 17 12.75 2.27 -10.20
C PRO A 17 13.82 1.81 -11.19
N THR A 18 14.68 0.92 -10.74
CA THR A 18 15.75 0.31 -11.56
C THR A 18 15.39 -1.04 -12.15
N GLY A 19 14.25 -1.60 -11.73
CA GLY A 19 13.81 -2.92 -12.14
C GLY A 19 12.47 -3.31 -11.53
N GLN A 20 12.01 -4.53 -11.86
CA GLN A 20 10.84 -5.14 -11.25
C GLN A 20 11.20 -5.67 -9.85
N SER A 21 10.31 -5.47 -8.88
CA SER A 21 10.48 -6.07 -7.56
C SER A 21 10.16 -7.57 -7.61
N TYR A 22 11.09 -8.38 -7.11
CA TYR A 22 10.91 -9.81 -6.85
C TYR A 22 10.66 -10.10 -5.36
N ALA A 23 10.40 -9.07 -4.55
CA ALA A 23 10.01 -9.25 -3.16
C ALA A 23 8.75 -10.12 -3.05
N GLN A 24 8.66 -10.88 -1.96
CA GLN A 24 7.50 -11.72 -1.72
C GLN A 24 6.28 -10.82 -1.49
N LYS A 25 5.29 -10.95 -2.36
CA LYS A 25 4.01 -10.26 -2.24
C LYS A 25 3.16 -10.87 -1.13
N GLY A 26 2.55 -10.02 -0.31
CA GLY A 26 1.49 -10.37 0.62
C GLY A 26 0.23 -10.88 -0.09
N VAL A 27 -0.63 -11.57 0.64
CA VAL A 27 -1.88 -12.14 0.08
C VAL A 27 -2.91 -11.06 -0.27
N SER A 28 -2.81 -9.90 0.37
CA SER A 28 -3.72 -8.77 0.22
C SER A 28 -3.36 -7.86 -0.96
N GLU A 29 -2.10 -7.79 -1.39
CA GLU A 29 -1.66 -6.89 -2.46
C GLU A 29 -2.34 -7.20 -3.81
N PRO A 30 -2.37 -8.46 -4.31
CA PRO A 30 -3.02 -8.75 -5.60
C PRO A 30 -4.53 -8.51 -5.56
N TYR A 31 -5.15 -8.79 -4.42
CA TYR A 31 -6.55 -8.49 -4.18
C TYR A 31 -6.82 -6.99 -4.28
N PHE A 32 -6.02 -6.18 -3.59
CA PHE A 32 -6.23 -4.74 -3.57
C PHE A 32 -5.91 -4.08 -4.90
N LEU A 33 -4.85 -4.53 -5.59
CA LEU A 33 -4.51 -4.05 -6.93
C LEU A 33 -5.68 -4.24 -7.89
N THR A 34 -6.37 -5.39 -7.83
CA THR A 34 -7.56 -5.64 -8.65
C THR A 34 -8.65 -4.58 -8.39
N ILE A 35 -8.90 -4.24 -7.13
CA ILE A 35 -9.90 -3.21 -6.78
C ILE A 35 -9.44 -1.82 -7.19
N LEU A 36 -8.15 -1.48 -7.01
CA LEU A 36 -7.58 -0.22 -7.48
C LEU A 36 -7.76 -0.07 -9.00
N GLN A 37 -7.47 -1.12 -9.76
CA GLN A 37 -7.61 -1.11 -11.22
C GLN A 37 -9.06 -0.95 -11.68
N MET A 38 -10.06 -1.37 -10.90
CA MET A 38 -11.47 -1.08 -11.19
C MET A 38 -11.79 0.43 -11.17
N TYR A 39 -11.02 1.24 -10.44
CA TYR A 39 -11.23 2.68 -10.29
C TYR A 39 -10.19 3.52 -11.03
N PHE A 40 -8.92 3.17 -10.95
CA PHE A 40 -7.83 3.96 -11.51
C PHE A 40 -7.35 3.39 -12.85
N GLY A 41 -7.71 2.15 -13.19
CA GLY A 41 -7.28 1.51 -14.43
C GLY A 41 -5.78 1.25 -14.46
N GLU A 42 -5.21 1.36 -15.66
CA GLU A 42 -3.81 1.02 -15.95
C GLU A 42 -2.78 1.95 -15.29
N ILE A 43 -3.22 3.04 -14.68
CA ILE A 43 -2.32 3.92 -13.90
C ILE A 43 -1.93 3.32 -12.55
N THR A 44 -2.48 2.14 -12.20
CA THR A 44 -2.14 1.36 -10.99
C THR A 44 -1.53 0.00 -11.34
N GLN A 45 -0.40 -0.30 -10.71
CA GLN A 45 0.36 -1.53 -10.93
C GLN A 45 1.22 -1.87 -9.70
N PHE A 46 1.82 -3.05 -9.68
CA PHE A 46 2.83 -3.37 -8.66
C PHE A 46 4.06 -2.47 -8.79
N GLY A 47 4.70 -2.19 -7.65
CA GLY A 47 5.88 -1.36 -7.58
C GLY A 47 7.16 -2.00 -8.14
N GLY A 48 8.14 -1.13 -8.40
CA GLY A 48 9.49 -1.52 -8.80
C GLY A 48 10.45 -1.61 -7.61
N GLU A 49 11.70 -1.92 -7.91
CA GLU A 49 12.80 -1.90 -6.94
C GLU A 49 13.72 -0.68 -7.11
N PHE A 50 14.19 -0.18 -5.97
CA PHE A 50 15.01 1.02 -5.87
C PHE A 50 16.30 0.71 -5.10
N PRO A 51 17.48 1.05 -5.66
CA PRO A 51 18.74 0.86 -4.96
C PRO A 51 18.84 1.85 -3.80
N ILE A 52 19.33 1.37 -2.66
CA ILE A 52 19.64 2.22 -1.52
C ILE A 52 21.13 2.60 -1.61
N PRO A 53 21.49 3.89 -1.68
CA PRO A 53 22.88 4.31 -1.76
C PRO A 53 23.74 3.70 -0.63
N GLY A 54 24.86 3.06 -0.99
CA GLY A 54 25.78 2.45 -0.03
C GLY A 54 25.28 1.15 0.62
N SER A 55 24.19 0.56 0.13
CA SER A 55 23.62 -0.68 0.67
C SER A 55 23.48 -1.75 -0.42
N LYS A 56 23.60 -3.01 -0.02
CA LYS A 56 23.28 -4.17 -0.88
C LYS A 56 21.77 -4.44 -0.95
N TYR A 57 21.00 -3.84 -0.05
CA TYR A 57 19.55 -3.98 0.00
C TYR A 57 18.88 -2.99 -0.94
N ARG A 58 17.65 -3.31 -1.34
CA ARG A 58 16.81 -2.50 -2.22
C ARG A 58 15.49 -2.26 -1.52
N TYR A 59 14.89 -1.10 -1.74
CA TYR A 59 13.49 -0.90 -1.38
C TYR A 59 12.61 -1.40 -2.51
N SER A 60 11.45 -1.93 -2.15
CA SER A 60 10.34 -2.19 -3.06
C SER A 60 9.11 -1.46 -2.57
N GLN A 61 8.22 -1.17 -3.50
CA GLN A 61 6.89 -0.65 -3.23
C GLN A 61 5.88 -1.76 -3.49
N ASP A 62 4.82 -1.83 -2.70
CA ASP A 62 3.77 -2.84 -2.92
C ASP A 62 3.01 -2.50 -4.21
N ILE A 63 2.34 -1.34 -4.23
CA ILE A 63 1.53 -0.87 -5.34
C ILE A 63 1.89 0.59 -5.62
N ILE A 64 1.89 0.96 -6.90
CA ILE A 64 2.08 2.34 -7.32
C ILE A 64 0.87 2.86 -8.07
N LEU A 65 0.63 4.16 -7.95
CA LEU A 65 -0.33 4.91 -8.77
C LEU A 65 0.40 6.10 -9.39
N ILE A 66 0.43 6.17 -10.73
CA ILE A 66 1.09 7.26 -11.46
C ILE A 66 0.04 8.05 -12.21
N ASP A 67 -0.30 9.25 -11.74
CA ASP A 67 -1.24 10.11 -12.46
C ASP A 67 -0.52 10.82 -13.63
N PRO A 68 -0.80 10.47 -14.90
CA PRO A 68 -0.12 11.08 -16.04
C PRO A 68 -0.52 12.54 -16.26
N ALA A 69 -1.65 13.00 -15.73
CA ALA A 69 -2.14 14.36 -15.92
C ALA A 69 -1.40 15.35 -15.01
N SER A 70 -1.15 14.98 -13.75
CA SER A 70 -0.39 15.81 -12.81
C SER A 70 1.09 15.46 -12.68
N GLY A 71 1.49 14.26 -13.15
CA GLY A 71 2.82 13.72 -12.93
C GLY A 71 3.06 13.19 -11.51
N LEU A 72 2.04 13.18 -10.63
CA LEU A 72 2.18 12.66 -9.28
C LEU A 72 2.40 11.14 -9.28
N HIS A 73 3.34 10.70 -8.45
CA HIS A 73 3.64 9.29 -8.22
C HIS A 73 3.33 8.95 -6.76
N PHE A 74 2.51 7.93 -6.56
CA PHE A 74 2.09 7.47 -5.25
C PHE A 74 2.68 6.09 -4.95
N ASP A 75 3.30 5.98 -3.78
CA ASP A 75 3.71 4.75 -3.11
C ASP A 75 2.54 4.30 -2.23
N ILE A 76 1.84 3.24 -2.63
CA ILE A 76 0.70 2.67 -1.89
C ILE A 76 1.19 1.41 -1.19
N GLU A 77 1.29 1.49 0.13
CA GLU A 77 1.87 0.45 0.98
C GLU A 77 0.79 -0.20 1.84
N ILE A 78 0.91 -1.51 2.02
CA ILE A 78 -0.03 -2.32 2.80
C ILE A 78 0.69 -2.81 4.06
N ASP A 79 0.42 -2.12 5.17
CA ASP A 79 1.05 -2.40 6.46
C ASP A 79 0.36 -3.58 7.14
N GLU A 80 1.09 -4.68 7.23
CA GLU A 80 0.74 -5.84 8.02
C GLU A 80 1.41 -5.82 9.41
N PRO A 81 0.70 -6.25 10.47
CA PRO A 81 1.26 -6.19 11.82
C PRO A 81 2.38 -7.18 12.09
N TYR A 82 2.44 -8.29 11.35
CA TYR A 82 3.47 -9.30 11.47
C TYR A 82 3.52 -10.13 10.20
N GLU A 83 4.68 -10.69 9.83
CA GLU A 83 4.81 -11.53 8.63
C GLU A 83 3.98 -12.82 8.75
N GLY A 84 3.22 -13.18 7.70
CA GLY A 84 2.27 -14.30 7.75
C GLY A 84 2.89 -15.67 8.07
N LYS A 85 4.12 -15.93 7.63
CA LYS A 85 4.81 -17.22 7.87
C LYS A 85 5.57 -17.24 9.20
N SER A 86 6.48 -16.28 9.40
CA SER A 86 7.37 -16.27 10.56
C SER A 86 6.72 -15.72 11.83
N LYS A 87 5.58 -15.03 11.69
CA LYS A 87 4.89 -14.30 12.76
C LYS A 87 5.74 -13.20 13.39
N GLN A 88 6.84 -12.79 12.76
CA GLN A 88 7.68 -11.71 13.26
C GLN A 88 6.98 -10.36 13.09
N PRO A 89 7.06 -9.45 14.08
CA PRO A 89 6.53 -8.09 13.96
C PRO A 89 6.96 -7.39 12.68
N HIS A 90 6.05 -6.65 12.07
CA HIS A 90 6.31 -5.89 10.85
C HIS A 90 5.66 -4.49 10.91
N HIS A 91 6.17 -3.54 10.14
CA HIS A 91 5.74 -2.14 10.08
C HIS A 91 5.47 -1.46 11.44
N CYS A 92 6.41 -1.64 12.39
CA CYS A 92 6.23 -1.18 13.76
C CYS A 92 6.74 0.26 13.95
N ILE A 93 5.94 1.12 14.57
CA ILE A 93 6.28 2.56 14.71
C ILE A 93 7.48 2.84 15.62
N ASP A 94 7.80 1.89 16.52
CA ASP A 94 8.98 1.91 17.38
C ASP A 94 10.26 1.41 16.68
N GLU A 95 10.20 1.12 15.38
CA GLU A 95 11.35 0.82 14.53
C GLU A 95 11.68 1.99 13.59
N ALA A 96 12.95 2.11 13.20
CA ALA A 96 13.43 3.21 12.36
C ALA A 96 13.32 2.93 10.86
N GLN A 97 13.09 1.67 10.48
CA GLN A 97 13.19 1.21 9.08
C GLN A 97 12.15 1.89 8.19
N ASP A 98 10.88 1.92 8.60
CA ASP A 98 9.83 2.60 7.83
C ASP A 98 10.06 4.11 7.75
N ARG A 99 10.62 4.73 8.80
CA ARG A 99 10.96 6.16 8.76
C ARG A 99 12.04 6.46 7.71
N GLN A 100 13.08 5.63 7.65
CA GLN A 100 14.15 5.77 6.65
C GLN A 100 13.63 5.51 5.23
N ARG A 101 12.82 4.46 5.07
CA ARG A 101 12.15 4.14 3.80
C ARG A 101 11.28 5.32 3.34
N ASN A 102 10.48 5.89 4.23
CA ASN A 102 9.61 7.02 3.90
C ASN A 102 10.42 8.26 3.50
N GLN A 103 11.51 8.56 4.22
CA GLN A 103 12.39 9.67 3.86
C GLN A 103 13.00 9.50 2.47
N PHE A 104 13.41 8.28 2.11
CA PHE A 104 13.94 7.97 0.80
C PHE A 104 12.94 8.27 -0.33
N PHE A 105 11.70 7.77 -0.22
CA PHE A 105 10.68 7.99 -1.24
C PHE A 105 10.18 9.44 -1.29
N LEU A 106 10.03 10.10 -0.13
CA LEU A 106 9.67 11.52 -0.08
C LEU A 106 10.74 12.40 -0.76
N ALA A 107 12.03 12.14 -0.51
CA ALA A 107 13.12 12.83 -1.20
C ALA A 107 13.13 12.57 -2.72
N GLY A 108 12.60 11.41 -3.13
CA GLY A 108 12.39 11.03 -4.53
C GLY A 108 11.11 11.59 -5.18
N ASN A 109 10.40 12.53 -4.53
CA ASN A 109 9.12 13.10 -4.98
C ASN A 109 7.97 12.08 -5.09
N TRP A 110 7.99 11.03 -4.28
CA TRP A 110 6.85 10.13 -4.13
C TRP A 110 5.93 10.58 -3.00
N ILE A 111 4.62 10.50 -3.23
CA ILE A 111 3.61 10.64 -2.19
C ILE A 111 3.38 9.27 -1.57
N ILE A 112 3.45 9.18 -0.25
CA ILE A 112 3.31 7.89 0.45
C ILE A 112 1.92 7.80 1.07
N VAL A 113 1.19 6.75 0.73
CA VAL A 113 -0.08 6.38 1.36
C VAL A 113 0.06 4.97 1.90
N ARG A 114 0.05 4.83 3.22
CA ARG A 114 0.09 3.52 3.89
C ARG A 114 -1.30 3.19 4.44
N PHE A 115 -1.80 2.01 4.12
CA PHE A 115 -3.02 1.45 4.71
C PHE A 115 -2.66 0.27 5.58
N ALA A 116 -3.34 0.08 6.71
CA ALA A 116 -3.27 -1.21 7.38
C ALA A 116 -3.86 -2.29 6.47
N GLU A 117 -3.29 -3.50 6.47
CA GLU A 117 -3.83 -4.63 5.70
C GLU A 117 -5.31 -4.87 6.04
N GLU A 118 -5.70 -4.73 7.31
CA GLU A 118 -7.09 -4.83 7.74
C GLU A 118 -8.02 -3.82 7.04
N GLN A 119 -7.56 -2.60 6.78
CA GLN A 119 -8.32 -1.61 6.02
C GLN A 119 -8.49 -2.05 4.57
N VAL A 120 -7.41 -2.52 3.96
CA VAL A 120 -7.38 -2.97 2.57
C VAL A 120 -8.32 -4.15 2.34
N VAL A 121 -8.35 -5.11 3.25
CA VAL A 121 -9.15 -6.33 3.08
C VAL A 121 -10.61 -6.15 3.47
N LYS A 122 -10.91 -5.36 4.52
CA LYS A 122 -12.29 -5.15 4.97
C LYS A 122 -12.98 -4.00 4.24
N TYR A 123 -12.24 -2.98 3.82
CA TYR A 123 -12.79 -1.73 3.27
C TYR A 123 -12.05 -1.24 2.01
N PRO A 124 -11.73 -2.11 1.02
CA PRO A 124 -10.90 -1.73 -0.14
C PRO A 124 -11.49 -0.55 -0.93
N HIS A 125 -12.80 -0.51 -1.10
CA HIS A 125 -13.48 0.59 -1.79
C HIS A 125 -13.37 1.92 -1.04
N ALA A 126 -13.37 1.89 0.29
CA ALA A 126 -13.15 3.09 1.11
C ALA A 126 -11.69 3.57 1.00
N CYS A 127 -10.71 2.65 0.90
CA CYS A 127 -9.32 3.00 0.61
C CYS A 127 -9.19 3.69 -0.77
N CYS A 128 -9.89 3.21 -1.80
CA CYS A 128 -9.93 3.89 -3.11
C CYS A 128 -10.61 5.28 -3.04
N GLY A 129 -11.65 5.42 -2.20
CA GLY A 129 -12.26 6.71 -1.90
C GLY A 129 -11.25 7.69 -1.28
N TYR A 130 -10.49 7.23 -0.27
CA TYR A 130 -9.43 8.03 0.35
C TYR A 130 -8.37 8.47 -0.66
N LEU A 131 -7.89 7.57 -1.52
CA LEU A 131 -6.94 7.92 -2.59
C LEU A 131 -7.52 8.96 -3.56
N THR A 132 -8.79 8.83 -3.91
CA THR A 132 -9.49 9.80 -4.77
C THR A 132 -9.50 11.18 -4.12
N ASP A 133 -9.83 11.27 -2.82
CA ASP A 133 -9.86 12.51 -2.07
C ASP A 133 -8.46 13.15 -1.97
N VAL A 134 -7.41 12.34 -1.75
CA VAL A 134 -6.01 12.81 -1.73
C VAL A 134 -5.61 13.39 -3.09
N ILE A 135 -5.87 12.66 -4.19
CA ILE A 135 -5.52 13.13 -5.54
C ILE A 135 -6.28 14.42 -5.87
N ALA A 136 -7.58 14.47 -5.58
CA ALA A 136 -8.41 15.65 -5.80
C ALA A 136 -7.90 16.86 -4.99
N THR A 137 -7.49 16.64 -3.74
CA THR A 137 -6.93 17.69 -2.89
C THR A 137 -5.62 18.26 -3.46
N LEU A 138 -4.73 17.40 -3.98
CA LEU A 138 -3.43 17.81 -4.48
C LEU A 138 -3.47 18.43 -5.88
N THR A 139 -4.35 17.93 -6.74
CA THR A 139 -4.36 18.23 -8.18
C THR A 139 -5.58 18.99 -8.65
N GLY A 140 -6.70 18.92 -7.93
CA GLY A 140 -8.02 19.31 -8.40
C GLY A 140 -8.66 18.31 -9.39
N ILE A 141 -7.98 17.20 -9.73
CA ILE A 141 -8.51 16.15 -10.60
C ILE A 141 -9.43 15.26 -9.78
N ASN A 142 -10.65 15.10 -10.28
CA ASN A 142 -11.67 14.31 -9.61
C ASN A 142 -11.78 12.93 -10.26
N TYR A 143 -11.24 11.91 -9.59
CA TYR A 143 -11.40 10.49 -9.95
C TYR A 143 -12.65 9.85 -9.32
N HIS A 144 -13.60 10.64 -8.79
CA HIS A 144 -14.80 10.07 -8.17
C HIS A 144 -15.61 9.27 -9.19
N HIS A 145 -15.69 7.98 -8.93
CA HIS A 145 -16.60 7.09 -9.63
C HIS A 145 -17.97 7.14 -9.00
N LYS A 146 -19.03 7.18 -9.82
CA LYS A 146 -20.43 7.07 -9.34
C LYS A 146 -20.67 5.85 -8.45
N LYS A 147 -19.85 4.80 -8.61
CA LYS A 147 -19.89 3.55 -7.83
C LYS A 147 -19.10 3.62 -6.52
N LEU A 148 -18.18 4.58 -6.34
CA LEU A 148 -17.54 4.84 -5.06
C LEU A 148 -18.57 5.50 -4.14
N LYS A 149 -19.33 4.68 -3.41
CA LYS A 149 -20.13 5.20 -2.30
C LYS A 149 -19.18 5.79 -1.27
N LYS A 150 -19.48 7.00 -0.77
CA LYS A 150 -18.75 7.59 0.35
C LYS A 150 -18.90 6.65 1.54
N GLN A 151 -17.82 5.95 1.85
CA GLN A 151 -17.72 5.01 2.96
C GLN A 151 -16.68 5.55 3.91
N ASN A 152 -16.98 5.51 5.21
CA ASN A 152 -15.98 5.84 6.21
C ASN A 152 -14.92 4.73 6.20
N LEU A 153 -13.66 5.13 6.00
CA LEU A 153 -12.53 4.25 6.21
C LEU A 153 -12.21 4.25 7.71
N PRO A 154 -12.38 3.14 8.44
CA PRO A 154 -12.10 3.13 9.87
C PRO A 154 -10.62 3.40 10.14
N LEU A 155 -10.34 4.18 11.18
CA LEU A 155 -8.97 4.40 11.64
C LEU A 155 -8.45 3.11 12.29
N VAL A 156 -7.29 2.64 11.82
CA VAL A 156 -6.53 1.58 12.48
C VAL A 156 -5.36 2.23 13.20
N LYS A 157 -5.23 1.95 14.49
CA LYS A 157 -4.11 2.47 15.29
C LYS A 157 -2.82 1.78 14.82
N CYS A 158 -1.78 2.56 14.52
CA CYS A 158 -0.45 2.01 14.29
C CYS A 158 0.04 1.22 15.52
N TRP A 159 0.91 0.25 15.30
CA TRP A 159 1.31 -0.71 16.32
C TRP A 159 2.80 -0.65 16.61
N THR A 160 3.16 -0.90 17.86
CA THR A 160 4.52 -1.19 18.29
C THR A 160 4.87 -2.66 18.05
N ARG A 161 6.14 -3.03 18.17
CA ARG A 161 6.57 -4.45 18.15
C ARG A 161 5.83 -5.30 19.19
N ASN A 162 5.56 -4.74 20.36
CA ASN A 162 4.82 -5.43 21.40
C ASN A 162 3.35 -5.62 21.04
N ASP A 163 2.72 -4.64 20.40
CA ASP A 163 1.35 -4.78 19.88
C ASP A 163 1.29 -5.85 18.78
N ALA A 164 2.23 -5.82 17.83
CA ALA A 164 2.40 -6.80 16.77
C ALA A 164 2.55 -8.24 17.28
N ARG A 165 3.39 -8.45 18.31
CA ARG A 165 3.53 -9.78 18.96
C ARG A 165 2.22 -10.26 19.57
N ARG A 166 1.44 -9.38 20.21
CA ARG A 166 0.13 -9.74 20.77
C ARG A 166 -0.88 -10.07 19.66
N MET A 167 -0.90 -9.28 18.60
CA MET A 167 -1.72 -9.54 17.41
C MET A 167 -1.38 -10.89 16.77
N ALA A 168 -0.08 -11.23 16.69
CA ALA A 168 0.37 -12.53 16.18
C ALA A 168 -0.07 -13.69 17.09
N ALA A 169 0.06 -13.54 18.41
CA ALA A 169 -0.39 -14.54 19.38
C ALA A 169 -1.90 -14.82 19.30
N TRP A 170 -2.69 -13.82 18.88
CA TRP A 170 -4.14 -13.95 18.68
C TRP A 170 -4.55 -14.28 17.24
N SER A 171 -3.58 -14.45 16.34
CA SER A 171 -3.84 -14.68 14.92
C SER A 171 -4.75 -13.60 14.30
N HIS A 172 -4.53 -12.33 14.67
CA HIS A 172 -5.35 -11.19 14.25
C HIS A 172 -5.46 -11.07 12.73
N ARG A 173 -4.33 -11.21 12.00
CA ARG A 173 -4.30 -11.20 10.52
C ARG A 173 -5.20 -12.29 9.95
N GLU A 174 -5.07 -13.51 10.44
CA GLU A 174 -5.82 -14.67 9.94
C GLU A 174 -7.33 -14.46 10.12
N GLN A 175 -7.75 -13.91 11.26
CA GLN A 175 -9.17 -13.66 11.53
C GLN A 175 -9.83 -12.80 10.46
N TYR A 176 -9.24 -11.64 10.12
CA TYR A 176 -9.84 -10.78 9.09
C TYR A 176 -9.64 -11.30 7.67
N LEU A 177 -8.54 -12.01 7.40
CA LEU A 177 -8.26 -12.59 6.08
C LEU A 177 -9.23 -13.75 5.77
N GLU A 178 -9.60 -14.54 6.78
CA GLU A 178 -10.59 -15.60 6.65
C GLU A 178 -12.02 -15.04 6.50
N GLN A 179 -12.38 -14.03 7.30
CA GLN A 179 -13.69 -13.36 7.23
C GLN A 179 -13.96 -12.74 5.85
N THR A 180 -12.92 -12.24 5.20
CA THR A 180 -13.00 -11.60 3.87
C THR A 180 -12.83 -12.60 2.72
N GLY A 181 -12.51 -13.86 3.03
CA GLY A 181 -12.35 -14.93 2.04
C GLY A 181 -11.11 -14.81 1.15
N ILE A 182 -10.22 -13.84 1.43
CA ILE A 182 -8.94 -13.64 0.75
C ILE A 182 -7.98 -14.78 1.07
N PHE A 183 -8.07 -15.31 2.30
CA PHE A 183 -7.32 -16.49 2.71
C PHE A 183 -8.26 -17.69 2.81
N ARG A 184 -8.21 -18.58 1.82
CA ARG A 184 -8.78 -19.92 1.95
C ARG A 184 -7.72 -20.82 2.56
N GLN A 185 -7.89 -21.21 3.83
CA GLN A 185 -7.18 -22.39 4.33
C GLN A 185 -7.50 -23.54 3.37
N THR A 186 -6.47 -24.16 2.79
CA THR A 186 -6.61 -25.50 2.25
C THR A 186 -7.02 -26.38 3.44
N LYS A 187 -8.32 -26.61 3.61
CA LYS A 187 -8.81 -27.60 4.55
C LYS A 187 -8.14 -28.91 4.14
N LYS A 188 -7.09 -29.32 4.86
CA LYS A 188 -6.65 -30.72 4.86
C LYS A 188 -7.86 -31.49 5.37
N ARG A 189 -8.62 -32.08 4.44
CA ARG A 189 -9.64 -33.08 4.78
C ARG A 189 -8.90 -34.12 5.62
N LYS A 190 -9.27 -34.28 6.89
CA LYS A 190 -8.86 -35.45 7.65
C LYS A 190 -9.32 -36.67 6.83
N PRO A 191 -8.43 -37.63 6.52
CA PRO A 191 -8.88 -38.88 5.93
C PRO A 191 -9.93 -39.49 6.86
N LYS A 192 -11.05 -39.92 6.27
CA LYS A 192 -12.07 -40.70 6.96
C LYS A 192 -11.50 -42.05 7.37
#